data_AF-F4XAX1-F1
#
_entry.id   AF-F4XAX1-F1
#
_cell.length_a   1.000
_cell.length_b   1.000
_cell.length_c   1.000
_cell.angle_alpha   90.00
_cell.angle_beta   90.00
_cell.angle_gamma   90.00
#
_symmetry.space_group_name_H-M   'P 1'
#
loop_
_entity.id
_entity.type
_entity.pdbx_description
1 polymer ?
#
loop_
_entity_poly.entity_id
_entity_poly.type
_entity_poly.pdbx_seq_one_letter_code
_entity_poly.pdbx_strand_id
1 'polypeptide(L)'
;MKKFLRRTIPLLIPILLLALFSRVPLAQPEQTVPEEARLVGYYLLPDELVPPNWESAENGWEEYSSRIAYINGLERILLPQTVLKAQKDENGQYRFPGPEGRRFFLVQEQNMVDGNPEATVELHSDLSQDRYEHGINVTENSTSYILSGTLHYTTPLARIEEQSWSPYYVYQSSDGTVYLVNEGGGTTGAGGITLNTKYSETLGDQVTRKNILDITVNFSYVPHLKQVTVEQFTQGQQSITTQTISVQQVLAGQDALDLTWEDHAAYALVSEQADDGSITYTALTLGEEEAVHTSYFPLDSGLTTPCTITIG
;
A
#
# COMPACT_ATOMS: atom_id res chain seq x y z
N MET A 1 77.93 3.98 28.28
CA MET A 1 76.77 4.89 28.05
C MET A 1 75.54 4.32 28.75
N LYS A 2 74.65 5.16 29.31
CA LYS A 2 73.36 4.77 29.90
C LYS A 2 72.28 5.74 29.41
N LYS A 3 71.14 5.23 28.93
CA LYS A 3 69.77 5.62 29.34
C LYS A 3 68.73 4.66 28.74
N PHE A 4 67.60 4.56 29.44
CA PHE A 4 66.50 3.62 29.20
C PHE A 4 65.46 4.14 28.20
N LEU A 5 64.76 3.23 27.50
CA LEU A 5 63.29 3.13 27.36
C LEU A 5 62.98 1.78 26.65
N ARG A 6 62.39 0.72 27.22
CA ARG A 6 61.03 0.43 27.77
C ARG A 6 59.89 0.34 26.73
N ARG A 7 59.26 -0.86 26.66
CA ARG A 7 57.93 -1.21 26.08
C ARG A 7 57.83 -1.16 24.54
N THR A 8 57.04 -1.98 23.80
CA THR A 8 56.03 -3.01 24.15
C THR A 8 55.81 -4.01 22.98
N ILE A 9 55.16 -5.14 23.25
CA ILE A 9 54.74 -6.23 22.33
C ILE A 9 53.29 -6.57 22.78
N PRO A 10 52.24 -6.76 21.93
CA PRO A 10 52.16 -7.81 20.89
C PRO A 10 51.24 -7.51 19.66
N LEU A 11 50.87 -8.59 18.92
CA LEU A 11 49.62 -8.82 18.16
C LEU A 11 49.38 -8.12 16.80
N LEU A 12 49.58 -8.86 15.70
CA LEU A 12 49.16 -8.44 14.34
C LEU A 12 48.63 -9.60 13.46
N ILE A 13 48.19 -10.71 14.06
CA ILE A 13 47.74 -11.93 13.35
C ILE A 13 46.42 -12.53 13.91
N PRO A 14 45.36 -11.72 14.13
CA PRO A 14 44.00 -12.28 14.05
C PRO A 14 43.03 -11.51 13.13
N ILE A 15 43.41 -10.33 12.63
CA ILE A 15 42.48 -9.45 11.89
C ILE A 15 42.18 -9.95 10.47
N LEU A 16 43.14 -10.62 9.82
CA LEU A 16 42.99 -11.04 8.42
C LEU A 16 42.01 -12.22 8.21
N LEU A 17 41.65 -12.97 9.26
CA LEU A 17 40.76 -14.14 9.17
C LEU A 17 39.27 -13.80 9.37
N LEU A 18 38.95 -12.66 10.00
CA LEU A 18 37.56 -12.20 10.16
C LEU A 18 36.95 -11.64 8.87
N ALA A 19 37.78 -11.20 7.92
CA ALA A 19 37.34 -10.64 6.64
C ALA A 19 36.85 -11.69 5.62
N LEU A 20 37.03 -13.00 5.87
CA LEU A 20 36.65 -14.06 4.93
C LEU A 20 35.26 -14.70 5.19
N PHE A 21 34.58 -14.37 6.29
CA PHE A 21 33.29 -15.00 6.65
C PHE A 21 32.11 -14.04 6.83
N SER A 22 32.29 -12.72 6.70
CA SER A 22 31.19 -11.76 6.73
C SER A 22 30.45 -11.65 5.39
N ARG A 23 29.84 -12.75 4.93
CA ARG A 23 28.76 -12.72 3.91
C ARG A 23 27.38 -12.61 4.56
N VAL A 24 27.26 -11.68 5.50
CA VAL A 24 25.97 -11.09 5.87
C VAL A 24 25.81 -9.86 4.96
N PRO A 25 24.65 -9.60 4.34
CA PRO A 25 24.43 -8.32 3.69
C PRO A 25 24.57 -7.23 4.76
N LEU A 26 25.66 -6.46 4.69
CA LEU A 26 25.76 -5.24 5.50
C LEU A 26 24.58 -4.36 5.13
N ALA A 27 23.95 -3.75 6.15
CA ALA A 27 22.90 -2.78 5.96
C ALA A 27 23.29 -1.78 4.86
N GLN A 28 22.40 -1.57 3.89
CA GLN A 28 22.62 -0.57 2.85
C GLN A 28 22.96 0.76 3.52
N PRO A 29 23.96 1.51 3.00
CA PRO A 29 24.27 2.83 3.54
C PRO A 29 23.03 3.70 3.43
N GLU A 30 22.72 4.47 4.48
CA GLU A 30 21.66 5.48 4.46
C GLU A 30 21.89 6.38 3.24
N GLN A 31 21.02 6.27 2.22
CA GLN A 31 21.03 7.19 1.10
C GLN A 31 20.65 8.56 1.64
N THR A 32 21.62 9.46 1.73
CA THR A 32 21.37 10.90 1.78
C THR A 32 20.78 11.31 0.44
N VAL A 33 19.45 11.16 0.32
CA VAL A 33 18.66 11.75 -0.76
C VAL A 33 18.84 13.27 -0.70
N PRO A 34 19.20 13.94 -1.80
CA PRO A 34 19.33 15.40 -1.82
C PRO A 34 17.94 16.04 -1.61
N GLU A 35 17.90 17.12 -0.83
CA GLU A 35 16.75 17.99 -0.51
C GLU A 35 15.33 17.38 -0.68
N GLU A 36 14.86 16.78 0.43
CA GLU A 36 13.45 16.81 0.88
C GLU A 36 12.37 15.99 0.14
N ALA A 37 12.74 14.98 -0.66
CA ALA A 37 11.79 13.94 -1.09
C ALA A 37 11.59 12.86 0.01
N ARG A 38 10.35 12.70 0.50
CA ARG A 38 9.95 11.69 1.49
C ARG A 38 9.32 10.49 0.80
N LEU A 39 9.76 9.27 1.12
CA LEU A 39 9.04 8.05 0.74
C LEU A 39 7.78 7.93 1.62
N VAL A 40 6.61 7.89 0.99
CA VAL A 40 5.30 8.00 1.66
C VAL A 40 4.40 6.77 1.52
N GLY A 41 4.75 5.82 0.65
CA GLY A 41 4.07 4.53 0.56
C GLY A 41 4.16 3.88 -0.81
N TYR A 42 3.09 3.19 -1.20
CA TYR A 42 3.03 2.38 -2.41
C TYR A 42 1.90 2.79 -3.36
N TYR A 43 2.17 2.63 -4.66
CA TYR A 43 1.15 2.46 -5.69
C TYR A 43 1.34 1.07 -6.30
N LEU A 44 0.32 0.23 -6.16
CA LEU A 44 0.37 -1.20 -6.47
C LEU A 44 -0.30 -1.43 -7.82
N LEU A 45 0.42 -2.08 -8.74
CA LEU A 45 -0.06 -2.35 -10.09
C LEU A 45 0.06 -3.84 -10.38
N PRO A 46 -0.96 -4.49 -10.97
CA PRO A 46 -0.79 -5.83 -11.54
C PRO A 46 0.23 -5.77 -12.68
N ASP A 47 1.23 -6.65 -12.67
CA ASP A 47 2.34 -6.67 -13.64
C ASP A 47 1.84 -6.73 -15.09
N GLU A 48 0.72 -7.44 -15.33
CA GLU A 48 0.11 -7.59 -16.65
C GLU A 48 -0.54 -6.31 -17.19
N LEU A 49 -0.97 -5.41 -16.29
CA LEU A 49 -1.48 -4.10 -16.68
C LEU A 49 -0.37 -3.10 -16.96
N VAL A 50 0.89 -3.41 -16.65
CA VAL A 50 2.03 -2.52 -16.91
C VAL A 50 2.46 -2.66 -18.38
N PRO A 51 2.14 -1.70 -19.29
CA PRO A 51 2.58 -1.82 -20.67
C PRO A 51 4.12 -1.74 -20.74
N PRO A 52 4.77 -2.45 -21.69
CA PRO A 52 6.24 -2.47 -21.79
C PRO A 52 6.93 -1.11 -21.99
N ASN A 53 6.17 -0.08 -22.37
CA ASN A 53 6.63 1.30 -22.50
C ASN A 53 6.02 2.26 -21.46
N TRP A 54 5.47 1.76 -20.35
CA TRP A 54 4.87 2.60 -19.28
C TRP A 54 5.80 3.76 -18.95
N GLU A 55 7.04 3.46 -18.56
CA GLU A 55 8.04 4.38 -18.00
C GLU A 55 8.72 5.25 -19.08
N SER A 56 7.92 5.77 -20.01
CA SER A 56 8.37 6.61 -21.13
C SER A 56 7.77 8.02 -21.07
N ALA A 57 8.48 8.98 -21.67
CA ALA A 57 8.06 10.38 -21.71
C ALA A 57 6.72 10.60 -22.43
N GLU A 58 6.34 9.70 -23.35
CA GLU A 58 5.03 9.73 -24.03
C GLU A 58 3.86 9.50 -23.05
N ASN A 59 4.11 8.77 -21.96
CA ASN A 59 3.14 8.52 -20.87
C ASN A 59 3.30 9.50 -19.69
N GLY A 60 4.03 10.61 -19.88
CA GLY A 60 4.20 11.65 -18.85
C GLY A 60 5.33 11.41 -17.84
N TRP A 61 6.24 10.47 -18.09
CA TRP A 61 7.44 10.30 -17.26
C TRP A 61 8.50 11.33 -17.59
N GLU A 62 8.91 12.10 -16.59
CA GLU A 62 9.92 13.15 -16.71
C GLU A 62 11.27 12.67 -16.14
N GLU A 63 12.39 13.00 -16.79
CA GLU A 63 13.72 12.74 -16.21
C GLU A 63 13.95 13.66 -15.02
N TYR A 64 14.18 13.06 -13.85
CA TYR A 64 14.38 13.76 -12.57
C TYR A 64 15.84 13.78 -12.14
N SER A 65 16.56 12.69 -12.43
CA SER A 65 17.89 12.42 -11.90
C SER A 65 18.60 11.37 -12.76
N SER A 66 19.87 11.09 -12.49
CA SER A 66 20.55 9.90 -13.03
C SER A 66 21.25 9.13 -11.92
N ARG A 67 20.95 7.84 -11.80
CA ARG A 67 21.61 6.92 -10.85
C ARG A 67 22.83 6.26 -11.48
N ILE A 68 23.78 5.86 -10.65
CA ILE A 68 24.95 5.08 -11.06
C ILE A 68 24.64 3.60 -10.90
N ALA A 69 24.75 2.82 -11.99
CA ALA A 69 24.72 1.37 -11.94
C ALA A 69 26.05 0.77 -12.43
N TYR A 70 26.37 -0.43 -11.94
CA TYR A 70 27.61 -1.14 -12.28
C TYR A 70 27.27 -2.46 -12.99
N ILE A 71 27.56 -2.54 -14.29
CA ILE A 71 27.43 -3.80 -15.04
C ILE A 71 28.66 -4.67 -14.76
N ASN A 72 28.41 -5.91 -14.34
CA ASN A 72 29.43 -6.93 -14.04
C ASN A 72 30.56 -6.46 -13.09
N GLY A 73 30.28 -5.46 -12.24
CA GLY A 73 31.25 -4.88 -11.30
C GLY A 73 32.38 -4.06 -11.92
N LEU A 74 32.33 -3.76 -13.23
CA LEU A 74 33.44 -3.11 -13.95
C LEU A 74 33.02 -1.84 -14.71
N GLU A 75 31.85 -1.84 -15.34
CA GLU A 75 31.40 -0.70 -16.15
C GLU A 75 30.38 0.15 -15.39
N ARG A 76 30.73 1.43 -15.19
CA ARG A 76 29.87 2.44 -14.58
C ARG A 76 28.98 3.06 -15.66
N ILE A 77 27.68 2.78 -15.61
CA ILE A 77 26.69 3.45 -16.44
C ILE A 77 25.84 4.42 -15.62
N LEU A 78 25.35 5.47 -16.28
CA LEU A 78 24.29 6.31 -15.75
C LEU A 78 22.96 5.79 -16.29
N LEU A 79 22.02 5.49 -15.40
CA LEU A 79 20.65 5.17 -15.74
C LEU A 79 19.77 6.38 -15.38
N PRO A 80 18.88 6.85 -16.26
CA PRO A 80 17.94 7.91 -15.91
C PRO A 80 16.99 7.41 -14.81
N GLN A 81 16.82 8.23 -13.78
CA GLN A 81 15.70 8.13 -12.86
C GLN A 81 14.59 9.03 -13.41
N THR A 82 13.46 8.44 -13.75
CA THR A 82 12.27 9.15 -14.22
C THR A 82 11.21 9.16 -13.14
N VAL A 83 10.34 10.17 -13.18
CA VAL A 83 9.22 10.32 -12.24
C VAL A 83 7.91 10.54 -12.97
N LEU A 84 6.83 10.06 -12.37
CA LEU A 84 5.46 10.30 -12.81
C LEU A 84 4.70 11.03 -11.72
N LYS A 85 4.36 12.29 -11.98
CA LYS A 85 3.62 13.14 -11.03
C LYS A 85 2.17 12.71 -10.93
N ALA A 86 1.65 12.65 -9.71
CA ALA A 86 0.24 12.47 -9.45
C ALA A 86 -0.56 13.73 -9.85
N GLN A 87 -1.82 13.53 -10.21
CA GLN A 87 -2.81 14.56 -10.42
C GLN A 87 -3.87 14.45 -9.32
N LYS A 88 -4.31 15.57 -8.74
CA LYS A 88 -5.51 15.58 -7.88
C LYS A 88 -6.76 15.69 -8.75
N ASP A 89 -7.77 14.88 -8.47
CA ASP A 89 -9.10 15.05 -9.05
C ASP A 89 -9.95 16.08 -8.27
N GLU A 90 -11.19 16.30 -8.70
CA GLU A 90 -12.11 17.29 -8.11
C GLU A 90 -12.44 17.01 -6.64
N ASN A 91 -12.26 15.77 -6.17
CA ASN A 91 -12.46 15.35 -4.78
C ASN A 91 -11.15 15.40 -3.97
N GLY A 92 -10.09 16.00 -4.51
CA GLY A 92 -8.76 16.07 -3.89
C GLY A 92 -7.96 14.77 -3.95
N GLN A 93 -8.49 13.72 -4.59
CA GLN A 93 -7.87 12.40 -4.58
C GLN A 93 -6.74 12.31 -5.60
N TYR A 94 -5.57 11.84 -5.16
CA TYR A 94 -4.42 11.60 -6.02
C TYR A 94 -4.66 10.42 -6.98
N ARG A 95 -4.34 10.62 -8.26
CA ARG A 95 -4.33 9.62 -9.34
C ARG A 95 -3.02 9.70 -10.12
N PHE A 96 -2.48 8.57 -10.53
CA PHE A 96 -1.31 8.53 -11.43
C PHE A 96 -1.79 8.31 -12.88
N PRO A 97 -1.28 9.08 -13.87
CA PRO A 97 -1.58 8.83 -15.27
C PRO A 97 -1.11 7.45 -15.74
N GLY A 98 -1.89 6.79 -16.60
CA GLY A 98 -1.61 5.42 -17.06
C GLY A 98 -2.72 4.47 -16.64
N PRO A 99 -2.45 3.15 -16.57
CA PRO A 99 -3.44 2.15 -16.18
C PRO A 99 -3.70 2.17 -14.67
N GLU A 100 -4.83 1.57 -14.31
CA GLU A 100 -5.37 1.56 -12.96
C GLU A 100 -4.55 0.69 -12.00
N GLY A 101 -4.28 1.22 -10.81
CA GLY A 101 -3.63 0.53 -9.70
C GLY A 101 -4.36 0.79 -8.39
N ARG A 102 -3.70 0.48 -7.27
CA ARG A 102 -4.22 0.62 -5.91
C ARG A 102 -3.26 1.44 -5.05
N ARG A 103 -3.77 2.52 -4.46
CA ARG A 103 -3.04 3.50 -3.66
C ARG A 103 -2.93 3.02 -2.21
N PHE A 104 -1.76 3.17 -1.59
CA PHE A 104 -1.60 3.04 -0.14
C PHE A 104 -0.41 3.89 0.35
N PHE A 105 -0.66 5.18 0.59
CA PHE A 105 0.38 6.14 1.00
C PHE A 105 -0.17 7.31 1.84
N LEU A 106 0.70 7.91 2.66
CA LEU A 106 0.37 9.08 3.50
C LEU A 106 0.85 10.38 2.86
N VAL A 107 -0.05 11.34 2.67
CA VAL A 107 0.32 12.68 2.19
C VAL A 107 0.27 13.67 3.33
N GLN A 108 1.33 14.47 3.48
CA GLN A 108 1.30 15.65 4.35
C GLN A 108 0.70 16.83 3.56
N GLU A 109 -0.53 17.20 3.89
CA GLU A 109 -1.26 18.33 3.30
C GLU A 109 -0.98 19.60 4.14
N GLN A 110 -0.83 20.76 3.49
CA GLN A 110 -0.82 22.06 4.17
C GLN A 110 -2.18 22.73 3.99
N ASN A 111 -2.97 22.77 5.06
CA ASN A 111 -4.31 23.34 5.09
C ASN A 111 -4.32 24.67 5.84
N MET A 112 -5.26 25.56 5.49
CA MET A 112 -5.43 26.85 6.17
C MET A 112 -6.60 26.76 7.16
N VAL A 113 -6.30 26.52 8.43
CA VAL A 113 -7.28 26.43 9.52
C VAL A 113 -7.29 27.74 10.30
N ASP A 114 -8.45 28.40 10.35
CA ASP A 114 -8.63 29.76 10.92
C ASP A 114 -7.61 30.81 10.43
N GLY A 115 -7.14 30.65 9.19
CA GLY A 115 -6.15 31.54 8.57
C GLY A 115 -4.69 31.24 8.93
N ASN A 116 -4.42 30.14 9.65
CA ASN A 116 -3.08 29.66 9.96
C ASN A 116 -2.75 28.38 9.16
N PRO A 117 -1.50 28.18 8.73
CA PRO A 117 -1.09 26.94 8.10
C PRO A 117 -1.02 25.82 9.14
N GLU A 118 -1.81 24.76 8.96
CA GLU A 118 -1.78 23.53 9.73
C GLU A 118 -1.40 22.37 8.80
N ALA A 119 -0.44 21.55 9.24
CA ALA A 119 -0.01 20.37 8.51
C ALA A 119 -0.82 19.15 8.97
N THR A 120 -1.72 18.67 8.10
CA THR A 120 -2.48 17.44 8.31
C THR A 120 -1.83 16.29 7.54
N VAL A 121 -2.02 15.04 8.01
CA VAL A 121 -1.54 13.86 7.29
C VAL A 121 -2.74 12.98 6.95
N GLU A 122 -2.96 12.74 5.66
CA GLU A 122 -4.08 11.97 5.13
C GLU A 122 -3.60 10.66 4.50
N LEU A 123 -4.37 9.58 4.68
CA LEU A 123 -4.12 8.28 4.07
C LEU A 123 -4.94 8.14 2.79
N HIS A 124 -4.27 8.14 1.64
CA HIS A 124 -4.88 7.76 0.37
C HIS A 124 -4.76 6.25 0.19
N SER A 125 -5.91 5.57 0.29
CA SER A 125 -6.01 4.11 0.29
C SER A 125 -7.13 3.63 -0.64
N ASP A 126 -6.83 2.65 -1.49
CA ASP A 126 -7.83 1.82 -2.19
C ASP A 126 -7.89 0.40 -1.59
N LEU A 127 -7.22 0.19 -0.46
CA LEU A 127 -7.13 -1.09 0.25
C LEU A 127 -8.14 -1.13 1.40
N SER A 128 -8.59 -2.33 1.75
CA SER A 128 -9.40 -2.53 2.96
C SER A 128 -8.53 -2.31 4.19
N GLN A 129 -9.10 -1.71 5.23
CA GLN A 129 -8.37 -1.28 6.42
C GLN A 129 -8.87 -2.02 7.64
N ASP A 130 -7.98 -2.79 8.28
CA ASP A 130 -8.27 -3.34 9.59
C ASP A 130 -8.25 -2.21 10.64
N ARG A 131 -9.40 -2.01 11.30
CA ARG A 131 -9.66 -0.92 12.28
C ARG A 131 -8.65 -0.87 13.44
N TYR A 132 -7.87 -1.93 13.66
CA TYR A 132 -6.95 -2.09 14.79
C TYR A 132 -5.46 -1.91 14.46
N GLU A 133 -5.08 -1.84 13.19
CA GLU A 133 -3.66 -1.83 12.77
C GLU A 133 -3.14 -0.44 12.34
N HIS A 134 -3.94 0.61 12.56
CA HIS A 134 -3.61 2.00 12.24
C HIS A 134 -3.14 2.74 13.51
N GLY A 135 -1.86 3.09 13.56
CA GLY A 135 -1.24 3.71 14.74
C GLY A 135 -0.37 4.91 14.41
N ILE A 136 -0.75 6.10 14.89
CA ILE A 136 0.10 7.30 14.88
C ILE A 136 0.62 7.52 16.29
N ASN A 137 1.92 7.30 16.52
CA ASN A 137 2.57 7.66 17.79
C ASN A 137 3.40 8.92 17.63
N VAL A 138 2.96 10.00 18.27
CA VAL A 138 3.62 11.30 18.28
C VAL A 138 4.40 11.46 19.58
N THR A 139 5.71 11.70 19.49
CA THR A 139 6.54 12.12 20.63
C THR A 139 7.21 13.47 20.31
N GLU A 140 7.79 14.11 21.32
CA GLU A 140 8.56 15.36 21.16
C GLU A 140 9.64 15.26 20.06
N ASN A 141 10.26 14.08 19.89
CA ASN A 141 11.41 13.88 19.00
C ASN A 141 11.13 12.90 17.83
N SER A 142 9.94 12.34 17.73
CA SER A 142 9.59 11.36 16.69
C SER A 142 8.11 11.35 16.31
N THR A 143 7.82 10.96 15.08
CA THR A 143 6.47 10.52 14.67
C THR A 143 6.59 9.14 14.05
N SER A 144 5.87 8.13 14.55
CA SER A 144 5.76 6.84 13.86
C SER A 144 4.37 6.68 13.30
N TYR A 145 4.29 6.41 11.99
CA TYR A 145 3.08 5.96 11.32
C TYR A 145 3.21 4.46 11.10
N ILE A 146 2.29 3.70 11.67
CA ILE A 146 2.13 2.26 11.46
C ILE A 146 0.79 2.08 10.76
N LEU A 147 0.82 1.48 9.57
CA LEU A 147 -0.33 1.28 8.71
C LEU A 147 -0.35 -0.16 8.19
N SER A 148 -1.55 -0.71 8.07
CA SER A 148 -1.78 -2.02 7.47
C SER A 148 -3.05 -1.98 6.64
N GLY A 149 -2.97 -2.47 5.41
CA GLY A 149 -4.11 -2.56 4.50
C GLY A 149 -4.10 -3.89 3.77
N THR A 150 -5.28 -4.39 3.42
CA THR A 150 -5.42 -5.61 2.63
C THR A 150 -5.85 -5.29 1.20
N LEU A 151 -4.99 -5.69 0.26
CA LEU A 151 -5.29 -5.69 -1.16
C LEU A 151 -6.08 -6.96 -1.49
N HIS A 152 -7.39 -6.79 -1.74
CA HIS A 152 -8.22 -7.84 -2.30
C HIS A 152 -8.04 -7.88 -3.82
N TYR A 153 -7.58 -9.01 -4.33
CA TYR A 153 -7.24 -9.21 -5.74
C TYR A 153 -7.82 -10.50 -6.29
N THR A 154 -7.82 -10.65 -7.61
CA THR A 154 -8.36 -11.83 -8.28
C THR A 154 -7.58 -12.09 -9.57
N THR A 155 -7.65 -13.29 -10.13
CA THR A 155 -7.01 -13.54 -11.43
C THR A 155 -7.74 -12.75 -12.53
N PRO A 156 -7.04 -12.26 -13.57
CA PRO A 156 -7.69 -11.69 -14.74
C PRO A 156 -8.71 -12.68 -15.33
N LEU A 157 -9.86 -12.18 -15.78
CA LEU A 157 -10.89 -12.99 -16.47
C LEU A 157 -10.32 -13.68 -17.74
N ALA A 158 -9.29 -13.10 -18.33
CA ALA A 158 -8.47 -13.70 -19.39
C ALA A 158 -7.39 -14.67 -18.82
N ARG A 159 -7.82 -15.78 -18.22
CA ARG A 159 -7.02 -16.95 -17.74
C ARG A 159 -5.49 -16.80 -17.77
N ILE A 160 -4.93 -16.32 -16.67
CA ILE A 160 -3.52 -16.51 -16.29
C ILE A 160 -3.51 -17.12 -14.88
N GLU A 161 -2.61 -18.06 -14.61
CA GLU A 161 -2.72 -18.93 -13.42
C GLU A 161 -2.30 -18.25 -12.10
N GLU A 162 -1.49 -17.19 -12.13
CA GLU A 162 -1.11 -16.40 -10.94
C GLU A 162 -0.96 -14.91 -11.27
N GLN A 163 -1.67 -14.02 -10.55
CA GLN A 163 -1.51 -12.57 -10.71
C GLN A 163 -0.30 -12.08 -9.89
N SER A 164 0.55 -11.30 -10.53
CA SER A 164 1.79 -10.73 -9.99
C SER A 164 1.68 -9.20 -9.87
N TRP A 165 2.41 -8.59 -8.94
CA TRP A 165 2.25 -7.16 -8.61
C TRP A 165 3.58 -6.40 -8.56
N SER A 166 3.58 -5.20 -9.14
CA SER A 166 4.66 -4.22 -9.16
C SER A 166 4.35 -3.10 -8.16
N PRO A 167 5.07 -3.04 -7.02
CA PRO A 167 4.87 -2.02 -6.02
C PRO A 167 5.79 -0.82 -6.30
N TYR A 168 5.24 0.21 -6.93
CA TYR A 168 5.96 1.47 -7.16
C TYR A 168 6.03 2.29 -5.88
N TYR A 169 7.21 2.83 -5.57
CA TYR A 169 7.38 3.73 -4.44
C TYR A 169 6.78 5.11 -4.75
N VAL A 170 5.93 5.59 -3.84
CA VAL A 170 5.35 6.93 -3.88
C VAL A 170 6.19 7.87 -3.04
N TYR A 171 6.62 8.99 -3.61
CA TYR A 171 7.36 10.04 -2.93
C TYR A 171 6.54 11.33 -2.87
N GLN A 172 6.79 12.14 -1.84
CA GLN A 172 6.31 13.51 -1.70
C GLN A 172 7.51 14.46 -1.53
N SER A 173 7.67 15.46 -2.39
CA SER A 173 8.65 16.55 -2.24
C SER A 173 8.14 17.63 -1.27
N SER A 174 9.04 18.51 -0.80
CA SER A 174 8.68 19.57 0.16
C SER A 174 7.75 20.66 -0.38
N ASP A 175 7.63 20.82 -1.71
CA ASP A 175 6.59 21.65 -2.33
C ASP A 175 5.19 20.99 -2.34
N GLY A 176 5.08 19.75 -1.84
CA GLY A 176 3.86 18.97 -1.77
C GLY A 176 3.61 18.06 -2.98
N THR A 177 4.44 18.11 -4.02
CA THR A 177 4.26 17.27 -5.22
C THR A 177 4.42 15.79 -4.87
N VAL A 178 3.39 15.00 -5.18
CA VAL A 178 3.39 13.54 -5.04
C VAL A 178 3.73 12.89 -6.39
N TYR A 179 4.62 11.91 -6.41
CA TYR A 179 5.08 11.25 -7.64
C TYR A 179 5.54 9.80 -7.41
N LEU A 180 5.49 8.98 -8.47
CA LEU A 180 6.21 7.70 -8.54
C LEU A 180 7.64 7.95 -9.03
N VAL A 181 8.58 7.10 -8.61
CA VAL A 181 9.91 6.97 -9.23
C VAL A 181 9.94 5.64 -10.01
N ASN A 182 10.73 5.54 -11.08
CA ASN A 182 11.03 4.27 -11.76
C ASN A 182 12.01 3.38 -10.95
N GLU A 183 11.85 3.38 -9.63
CA GLU A 183 12.60 2.62 -8.65
C GLU A 183 11.63 2.11 -7.57
N GLY A 184 11.75 0.81 -7.24
CA GLY A 184 10.74 0.09 -6.46
C GLY A 184 9.79 -0.67 -7.39
N GLY A 185 9.54 -1.97 -7.22
CA GLY A 185 10.02 -2.85 -6.15
C GLY A 185 10.12 -4.32 -6.57
N GLY A 186 10.41 -4.59 -7.85
CA GLY A 186 10.36 -5.93 -8.43
C GLY A 186 8.94 -6.48 -8.49
N THR A 187 8.80 -7.76 -8.80
CA THR A 187 7.52 -8.47 -8.74
C THR A 187 7.32 -9.07 -7.34
N THR A 188 6.17 -8.80 -6.72
CA THR A 188 5.70 -9.51 -5.52
C THR A 188 4.48 -10.39 -5.82
N GLY A 189 4.29 -11.43 -5.01
CA GLY A 189 3.21 -12.41 -5.12
C GLY A 189 2.29 -12.44 -3.91
N ALA A 190 1.54 -13.54 -3.74
CA ALA A 190 0.44 -13.70 -2.78
C ALA A 190 0.78 -13.52 -1.27
N GLY A 191 2.02 -13.23 -0.89
CA GLY A 191 2.45 -13.05 0.49
C GLY A 191 2.37 -11.61 1.04
N GLY A 192 2.08 -10.62 0.18
CA GLY A 192 2.07 -9.21 0.58
C GLY A 192 3.43 -8.52 0.46
N ILE A 193 3.52 -7.30 1.00
CA ILE A 193 4.75 -6.49 1.03
C ILE A 193 4.76 -5.57 2.26
N THR A 194 5.94 -5.37 2.86
CA THR A 194 6.16 -4.42 3.96
C THR A 194 7.25 -3.41 3.59
N LEU A 195 6.97 -2.13 3.82
CA LEU A 195 7.92 -1.03 3.78
C LEU A 195 8.18 -0.54 5.21
N ASN A 196 9.43 -0.66 5.66
CA ASN A 196 9.91 0.03 6.86
C ASN A 196 10.93 1.08 6.45
N THR A 197 10.60 2.37 6.61
CA THR A 197 11.51 3.48 6.33
C THR A 197 11.60 4.45 7.51
N LYS A 198 12.76 5.10 7.61
CA LYS A 198 13.08 6.06 8.66
C LYS A 198 13.70 7.28 8.01
N TYR A 199 13.11 8.44 8.24
CA TYR A 199 13.62 9.71 7.75
C TYR A 199 13.79 10.69 8.90
N SER A 200 14.72 11.63 8.74
CA SER A 200 14.91 12.71 9.71
C SER A 200 14.47 14.02 9.09
N GLU A 201 13.61 14.75 9.78
CA GLU A 201 13.11 16.06 9.40
C GLU A 201 13.76 17.11 10.31
N THR A 202 14.25 18.21 9.74
CA THR A 202 14.87 19.30 10.51
C THR A 202 13.91 20.48 10.57
N LEU A 203 13.27 20.67 11.73
CA LEU A 203 12.33 21.76 11.98
C LEU A 203 13.12 22.98 12.49
N GLY A 204 13.41 23.90 11.57
CA GLY A 204 14.24 25.08 11.84
C GLY A 204 15.68 24.71 12.22
N ASP A 205 16.42 25.65 12.79
CA ASP A 205 17.89 25.56 12.91
C ASP A 205 18.41 24.48 13.89
N GLN A 206 17.58 23.81 14.69
CA GLN A 206 18.06 22.97 15.81
C GLN A 206 17.30 21.66 16.12
N VAL A 207 16.12 21.38 15.55
CA VAL A 207 15.31 20.20 15.94
C VAL A 207 15.29 19.15 14.83
N THR A 208 16.15 18.13 14.93
CA THR A 208 16.07 16.93 14.08
C THR A 208 15.08 15.93 14.67
N ARG A 209 13.89 15.84 14.07
CA ARG A 209 12.85 14.86 14.41
C ARG A 209 13.06 13.57 13.63
N LYS A 210 13.01 12.41 14.29
CA LYS A 210 13.10 11.10 13.62
C LYS A 210 11.72 10.55 13.34
N ASN A 211 11.31 10.54 12.08
CA ASN A 211 10.04 9.98 11.67
C ASN A 211 10.24 8.53 11.17
N ILE A 212 9.26 7.67 11.45
CA ILE A 212 9.21 6.26 11.05
C ILE A 212 7.92 6.07 10.25
N LEU A 213 8.02 5.40 9.11
CA LEU A 213 6.88 4.95 8.34
C LEU A 213 6.99 3.43 8.19
N ASP A 214 6.01 2.73 8.73
CA ASP A 214 5.87 1.28 8.69
C ASP A 214 4.55 0.97 7.99
N ILE A 215 4.64 0.51 6.75
CA ILE A 215 3.49 0.19 5.90
C ILE A 215 3.52 -1.31 5.62
N THR A 216 2.48 -2.03 6.01
CA THR A 216 2.25 -3.40 5.57
C THR A 216 1.07 -3.43 4.60
N VAL A 217 1.23 -4.19 3.52
CA VAL A 217 0.15 -4.53 2.61
C VAL A 217 0.01 -6.04 2.57
N ASN A 218 -1.11 -6.55 3.08
CA ASN A 218 -1.49 -7.95 2.99
C ASN A 218 -2.18 -8.21 1.66
N PHE A 219 -1.93 -9.35 1.04
CA PHE A 219 -2.54 -9.72 -0.24
C PHE A 219 -3.57 -10.82 0.00
N SER A 220 -4.81 -10.60 -0.42
CA SER A 220 -5.94 -11.51 -0.22
C SER A 220 -6.57 -11.87 -1.57
N TYR A 221 -6.41 -13.13 -1.98
CA TYR A 221 -7.06 -13.63 -3.18
C TYR A 221 -8.56 -13.84 -2.93
N VAL A 222 -9.39 -13.27 -3.81
CA VAL A 222 -10.84 -13.43 -3.83
C VAL A 222 -11.22 -14.16 -5.13
N PRO A 223 -11.98 -15.26 -5.08
CA PRO A 223 -12.55 -15.91 -6.27
C PRO A 223 -13.43 -14.95 -7.10
N HIS A 224 -13.68 -15.28 -8.37
CA HIS A 224 -14.43 -14.39 -9.27
C HIS A 224 -15.90 -14.33 -8.87
N LEU A 225 -16.25 -13.36 -8.04
CA LEU A 225 -17.58 -13.21 -7.46
C LEU A 225 -18.63 -12.91 -8.54
N LYS A 226 -19.63 -13.78 -8.69
CA LYS A 226 -20.76 -13.60 -9.63
C LYS A 226 -21.88 -12.77 -9.04
N GLN A 227 -22.21 -13.03 -7.78
CA GLN A 227 -23.30 -12.38 -7.07
C GLN A 227 -23.15 -12.54 -5.56
N VAL A 228 -23.77 -11.62 -4.82
CA VAL A 228 -23.93 -11.70 -3.38
C VAL A 228 -25.41 -11.66 -3.05
N THR A 229 -25.85 -12.57 -2.19
CA THR A 229 -27.24 -12.66 -1.73
C THR A 229 -27.29 -12.44 -0.22
N VAL A 230 -28.09 -11.49 0.23
CA VAL A 230 -28.40 -11.25 1.64
C VAL A 230 -29.78 -11.83 1.91
N GLU A 231 -29.86 -12.78 2.84
CA GLU A 231 -31.11 -13.40 3.25
C GLU A 231 -31.30 -13.21 4.77
N GLN A 232 -32.44 -12.65 5.18
CA GLN A 232 -32.76 -12.45 6.59
C GLN A 232 -33.61 -13.59 7.13
N PHE A 233 -33.32 -14.03 8.35
CA PHE A 233 -33.94 -15.19 8.98
C PHE A 233 -34.51 -14.86 10.36
N THR A 234 -35.64 -15.48 10.67
CA THR A 234 -36.19 -15.55 12.03
C THR A 234 -35.32 -16.44 12.94
N GLN A 235 -35.52 -16.33 14.26
CA GLN A 235 -34.90 -17.25 15.23
C GLN A 235 -35.25 -18.74 14.95
N GLY A 236 -36.36 -19.02 14.27
CA GLY A 236 -36.77 -20.34 13.83
C GLY A 236 -36.12 -20.84 12.54
N GLN A 237 -35.09 -20.16 12.02
CA GLN A 237 -34.41 -20.45 10.74
C GLN A 237 -35.33 -20.38 9.51
N GLN A 238 -36.45 -19.65 9.62
CA GLN A 238 -37.32 -19.36 8.48
C GLN A 238 -36.86 -18.07 7.80
N SER A 239 -36.64 -18.13 6.49
CA SER A 239 -36.35 -16.98 5.63
C SER A 239 -37.51 -15.98 5.63
N ILE A 240 -37.17 -14.69 5.64
CA ILE A 240 -38.11 -13.57 5.66
C ILE A 240 -38.05 -12.80 4.33
N THR A 241 -36.85 -12.36 3.96
CA THR A 241 -36.58 -11.57 2.76
C THR A 241 -35.25 -11.97 2.16
N THR A 242 -35.09 -11.77 0.85
CA THR A 242 -33.89 -12.08 0.09
C THR A 242 -33.62 -10.95 -0.89
N GLN A 243 -32.39 -10.43 -0.88
CA GLN A 243 -31.92 -9.45 -1.84
C GLN A 243 -30.62 -9.94 -2.46
N THR A 244 -30.46 -9.75 -3.78
CA THR A 244 -29.27 -10.19 -4.52
C THR A 244 -28.72 -9.03 -5.32
N ILE A 245 -27.41 -8.86 -5.29
CA ILE A 245 -26.67 -7.96 -6.17
C ILE A 245 -25.70 -8.77 -7.03
N SER A 246 -25.78 -8.62 -8.35
CA SER A 246 -24.89 -9.31 -9.30
C SER A 246 -23.68 -8.46 -9.66
N VAL A 247 -22.63 -9.11 -10.16
CA VAL A 247 -21.43 -8.45 -10.71
C VAL A 247 -21.78 -7.41 -11.79
N GLN A 248 -22.83 -7.64 -12.61
CA GLN A 248 -23.23 -6.66 -13.62
C GLN A 248 -23.84 -5.39 -13.02
N GLN A 249 -24.48 -5.48 -11.84
CA GLN A 249 -25.01 -4.30 -11.15
C GLN A 249 -23.87 -3.47 -10.54
N VAL A 250 -22.89 -4.13 -9.91
CA VAL A 250 -21.71 -3.46 -9.34
C VAL A 250 -20.88 -2.79 -10.43
N LEU A 251 -20.63 -3.48 -11.55
CA LEU A 251 -19.95 -2.89 -12.73
C LEU A 251 -20.76 -1.77 -13.41
N ALA A 252 -22.08 -1.69 -13.17
CA ALA A 252 -22.92 -0.58 -13.62
C ALA A 252 -22.98 0.60 -12.63
N GLY A 253 -22.21 0.55 -11.53
CA GLY A 253 -22.12 1.60 -10.52
C GLY A 253 -23.03 1.42 -9.30
N GLN A 254 -23.57 0.21 -9.06
CA GLN A 254 -24.24 -0.12 -7.80
C GLN A 254 -23.22 -0.71 -6.81
N ASP A 255 -22.44 0.14 -6.15
CA ASP A 255 -21.37 -0.22 -5.19
C ASP A 255 -21.85 -0.35 -3.73
N ALA A 256 -23.15 -0.13 -3.48
CA ALA A 256 -23.77 -0.29 -2.17
C ALA A 256 -25.12 -1.03 -2.23
N LEU A 257 -25.45 -1.71 -1.12
CA LEU A 257 -26.74 -2.32 -0.85
C LEU A 257 -27.16 -2.00 0.59
N ASP A 258 -27.91 -0.91 0.75
CA ASP A 258 -28.50 -0.51 2.02
C ASP A 258 -29.83 -1.21 2.25
N LEU A 259 -29.95 -1.92 3.36
CA LEU A 259 -31.10 -2.71 3.76
C LEU A 259 -31.58 -2.30 5.15
N THR A 260 -32.82 -2.66 5.47
CA THR A 260 -33.38 -2.52 6.81
C THR A 260 -33.65 -3.91 7.39
N TRP A 261 -33.48 -4.08 8.71
CA TRP A 261 -33.91 -5.29 9.39
C TRP A 261 -35.44 -5.46 9.30
N GLU A 262 -35.88 -6.60 8.79
CA GLU A 262 -37.31 -6.95 8.72
C GLU A 262 -37.87 -7.26 10.11
N ASP A 263 -39.17 -7.05 10.29
CA ASP A 263 -39.86 -7.42 11.53
C ASP A 263 -39.63 -8.91 11.85
N HIS A 264 -39.16 -9.16 13.08
CA HIS A 264 -38.80 -10.50 13.59
C HIS A 264 -37.55 -11.16 12.98
N ALA A 265 -36.73 -10.44 12.21
CA ALA A 265 -35.38 -10.89 11.87
C ALA A 265 -34.53 -11.07 13.14
N ALA A 266 -33.77 -12.16 13.19
CA ALA A 266 -32.84 -12.49 14.26
C ALA A 266 -31.38 -12.45 13.80
N TYR A 267 -31.13 -12.79 12.52
CA TYR A 267 -29.85 -12.67 11.85
C TYR A 267 -30.06 -12.57 10.34
N ALA A 268 -29.07 -12.07 9.63
CA ALA A 268 -28.95 -12.15 8.19
C ALA A 268 -27.75 -13.01 7.82
N LEU A 269 -27.78 -13.59 6.63
CA LEU A 269 -26.68 -14.38 6.10
C LEU A 269 -26.36 -13.86 4.69
N VAL A 270 -25.12 -13.41 4.54
CA VAL A 270 -24.54 -12.97 3.27
C VAL A 270 -23.91 -14.20 2.62
N SER A 271 -24.38 -14.54 1.43
CA SER A 271 -23.88 -15.64 0.59
C SER A 271 -23.10 -15.05 -0.58
N GLU A 272 -21.80 -15.26 -0.62
CA GLU A 272 -20.92 -14.80 -1.70
C GLU A 272 -20.69 -15.96 -2.67
N GLN A 273 -21.28 -15.90 -3.88
CA GLN A 273 -21.20 -16.99 -4.86
C GLN A 273 -20.19 -16.68 -5.98
N ALA A 274 -19.13 -17.47 -6.04
CA ALA A 274 -18.08 -17.35 -7.05
C ALA A 274 -18.41 -18.08 -8.36
N ASP A 275 -17.58 -17.88 -9.37
CA ASP A 275 -17.80 -18.42 -10.70
C ASP A 275 -17.56 -19.93 -10.81
N ASP A 276 -16.61 -20.46 -10.03
CA ASP A 276 -16.27 -21.86 -9.84
C ASP A 276 -17.33 -22.67 -9.07
N GLY A 277 -18.33 -21.98 -8.50
CA GLY A 277 -19.43 -22.57 -7.73
C GLY A 277 -19.17 -22.68 -6.23
N SER A 278 -18.03 -22.17 -5.73
CA SER A 278 -17.82 -21.98 -4.30
C SER A 278 -18.78 -20.92 -3.73
N ILE A 279 -19.15 -21.09 -2.47
CA ILE A 279 -20.02 -20.16 -1.73
C ILE A 279 -19.43 -19.94 -0.34
N THR A 280 -19.15 -18.68 -0.01
CA THR A 280 -18.77 -18.24 1.34
C THR A 280 -20.00 -17.69 2.06
N TYR A 281 -20.07 -17.89 3.37
CA TYR A 281 -21.19 -17.44 4.20
C TYR A 281 -20.72 -16.59 5.37
N THR A 282 -21.24 -15.36 5.47
CA THR A 282 -21.04 -14.47 6.63
C THR A 282 -22.37 -14.25 7.33
N ALA A 283 -22.44 -14.56 8.63
CA ALA A 283 -23.61 -14.27 9.44
C ALA A 283 -23.51 -12.87 10.06
N LEU A 284 -24.53 -12.05 9.84
CA LEU A 284 -24.70 -10.73 10.44
C LEU A 284 -25.80 -10.82 11.52
N THR A 285 -25.53 -10.26 12.69
CA THR A 285 -26.48 -10.26 13.82
C THR A 285 -26.98 -8.85 14.12
N LEU A 286 -28.23 -8.74 14.56
CA LEU A 286 -28.79 -7.50 15.09
C LEU A 286 -27.93 -6.98 16.26
N GLY A 287 -27.53 -5.71 16.21
CA GLY A 287 -26.67 -5.06 17.20
C GLY A 287 -27.15 -3.65 17.57
N GLU A 288 -26.35 -2.93 18.38
CA GLU A 288 -26.57 -1.49 18.63
C GLU A 288 -25.99 -0.60 17.51
N GLU A 289 -25.06 -1.13 16.72
CA GLU A 289 -24.53 -0.53 15.50
C GLU A 289 -25.09 -1.25 14.25
N GLU A 290 -25.10 -0.57 13.11
CA GLU A 290 -25.46 -1.15 11.81
C GLU A 290 -24.58 -2.35 11.47
N ALA A 291 -25.17 -3.40 10.92
CA ALA A 291 -24.41 -4.57 10.49
C ALA A 291 -23.83 -4.33 9.09
N VAL A 292 -22.50 -4.37 8.97
CA VAL A 292 -21.78 -4.07 7.73
C VAL A 292 -20.99 -5.29 7.23
N HIS A 293 -21.10 -5.59 5.95
CA HIS A 293 -20.23 -6.53 5.22
C HIS A 293 -19.70 -5.86 3.95
N THR A 294 -18.49 -6.21 3.51
CA THR A 294 -17.95 -5.74 2.22
C THR A 294 -17.50 -6.93 1.39
N SER A 295 -18.09 -7.05 0.21
CA SER A 295 -17.75 -8.05 -0.80
C SER A 295 -16.87 -7.43 -1.89
N TYR A 296 -15.95 -8.20 -2.48
CA TYR A 296 -15.04 -7.71 -3.51
C TYR A 296 -15.36 -8.37 -4.85
N PHE A 297 -15.82 -7.57 -5.81
CA PHE A 297 -16.21 -8.02 -7.14
C PHE A 297 -15.05 -7.87 -8.15
N PRO A 298 -14.88 -8.82 -9.09
CA PRO A 298 -13.79 -8.78 -10.06
C PRO A 298 -13.99 -7.67 -11.09
N LEU A 299 -12.89 -7.02 -11.48
CA LEU A 299 -12.78 -6.18 -12.67
C LEU A 299 -12.03 -6.97 -13.77
N ASP A 300 -12.26 -6.64 -15.05
CA ASP A 300 -11.57 -7.27 -16.21
C ASP A 300 -10.04 -7.22 -16.10
N SER A 301 -9.52 -6.24 -15.38
CA SER A 301 -8.11 -5.96 -15.13
C SER A 301 -7.45 -6.87 -14.07
N GLY A 302 -8.20 -7.78 -13.45
CA GLY A 302 -7.74 -8.57 -12.28
C GLY A 302 -7.67 -7.76 -10.99
N LEU A 303 -8.09 -6.50 -11.01
CA LEU A 303 -8.37 -5.73 -9.81
C LEU A 303 -9.73 -6.14 -9.24
N THR A 304 -10.05 -5.71 -8.02
CA THR A 304 -11.40 -5.79 -7.48
C THR A 304 -11.98 -4.41 -7.18
N THR A 305 -13.30 -4.33 -7.14
CA THR A 305 -14.06 -3.20 -6.60
C THR A 305 -14.87 -3.65 -5.38
N PRO A 306 -14.90 -2.89 -4.28
CA PRO A 306 -15.75 -3.22 -3.14
C PRO A 306 -17.23 -3.02 -3.49
N CYS A 307 -18.08 -3.77 -2.80
CA CYS A 307 -19.52 -3.55 -2.68
C CYS A 307 -19.86 -3.62 -1.19
N THR A 308 -20.38 -2.54 -0.62
CA THR A 308 -20.72 -2.47 0.80
C THR A 308 -22.19 -2.83 1.03
N ILE A 309 -22.44 -3.68 2.01
CA ILE A 309 -23.76 -4.14 2.41
C ILE A 309 -24.00 -3.65 3.83
N THR A 310 -25.06 -2.88 4.04
CA THR A 310 -25.42 -2.29 5.33
C THR A 310 -26.82 -2.77 5.72
N ILE A 311 -27.02 -3.19 6.97
CA ILE A 311 -28.34 -3.51 7.50
C ILE A 311 -28.57 -2.75 8.82
N GLY A 312 -29.46 -1.75 8.76
CA GLY A 312 -29.87 -0.88 9.87
C GLY A 312 -31.27 -1.19 10.41
#